data_AF-A0A2H6A252-F1
#
_entry.id   AF-A0A2H6A252-F1
#
_cell.length_a   1.000
_cell.length_b   1.000
_cell.length_c   1.000
_cell.angle_alpha   90.00
_cell.angle_beta   90.00
_cell.angle_gamma   90.00
#
_symmetry.space_group_name_H-M   'P 1'
#
loop_
_entity.id
_entity.type
_entity.pdbx_description
1 polymer ?
#
loop_
_entity_poly.entity_id
_entity_poly.type
_entity_poly.pdbx_seq_one_letter_code
_entity_poly.pdbx_strand_id
1 'polypeptide(L)'
;MPDVPETVTDPVLREKLTEIQRRLAEDLHQVDPHRRLVGRPVSFHIIGGHTCEVVYREVPRIDENELLGVKRLIGQECFCSVTPHTAETLTVRFVIPLKS
;
A
#
# COMPACT_ATOMS: atom_id res chain seq x y z
N MET A 1 -1.49 -16.98 -27.81
CA MET A 1 -1.69 -17.22 -26.36
C MET A 1 -1.15 -15.99 -25.66
N PRO A 2 -1.93 -15.27 -24.83
CA PRO A 2 -1.38 -14.13 -24.13
C PRO A 2 -0.55 -14.62 -22.93
N ASP A 3 0.58 -13.96 -22.75
CA ASP A 3 1.52 -14.10 -21.65
C ASP A 3 0.79 -13.91 -20.31
N VAL A 4 0.66 -14.97 -19.52
CA VAL A 4 0.13 -14.88 -18.15
C VAL A 4 1.30 -14.39 -17.30
N PRO A 5 1.28 -13.17 -16.75
CA PRO A 5 2.35 -12.73 -15.86
C PRO A 5 2.35 -13.70 -14.68
N GLU A 6 3.48 -14.39 -14.47
CA GLU A 6 3.69 -15.37 -13.39
C GLU A 6 3.19 -14.79 -12.06
N THR A 7 1.96 -15.18 -11.75
CA THR A 7 1.22 -14.85 -10.55
C THR A 7 1.95 -15.46 -9.39
N VAL A 8 2.31 -14.65 -8.39
CA VAL A 8 2.79 -15.02 -7.05
C VAL A 8 2.51 -16.49 -6.71
N THR A 9 3.40 -17.39 -7.12
CA THR A 9 3.21 -18.84 -6.98
C THR A 9 3.60 -19.32 -5.59
N ASP A 10 4.25 -18.45 -4.82
CA ASP A 10 4.67 -18.72 -3.46
C ASP A 10 3.50 -18.48 -2.49
N PRO A 11 3.00 -19.54 -1.82
CA PRO A 11 1.88 -19.44 -0.88
C PRO A 11 2.19 -18.53 0.30
N VAL A 12 3.45 -18.47 0.76
CA VAL A 12 3.88 -17.63 1.89
C VAL A 12 3.75 -16.15 1.55
N LEU A 13 4.09 -15.78 0.32
CA LEU A 13 3.96 -14.40 -0.15
C LEU A 13 2.51 -13.98 -0.28
N ARG A 14 1.65 -14.90 -0.73
CA ARG A 14 0.20 -14.66 -0.82
C ARG A 14 -0.43 -14.48 0.57
N GLU A 15 -0.01 -15.27 1.56
CA GLU A 15 -0.45 -15.09 2.95
C GLU A 15 0.00 -13.74 3.51
N LYS A 16 1.27 -13.36 3.32
CA LYS A 16 1.78 -12.03 3.75
C LYS A 16 1.02 -10.88 3.10
N LEU A 17 0.76 -10.95 1.80
CA LEU A 17 -0.03 -9.94 1.10
C LEU A 17 -1.45 -9.84 1.66
N THR A 18 -2.10 -10.98 1.90
CA THR A 18 -3.46 -11.05 2.45
C THR A 18 -3.50 -10.43 3.84
N GLU A 19 -2.50 -10.70 4.67
CA GLU A 19 -2.38 -10.11 6.00
C GLU A 19 -2.18 -8.59 5.95
N ILE A 20 -1.34 -8.08 5.03
CA ILE A 20 -1.17 -6.63 4.83
C ILE A 20 -2.49 -5.99 4.40
N GLN A 21 -3.19 -6.59 3.44
CA GLN A 21 -4.49 -6.10 2.97
C GLN A 21 -5.51 -6.09 4.11
N ARG A 22 -5.54 -7.15 4.93
CA ARG A 22 -6.43 -7.27 6.09
C ARG A 22 -6.14 -6.18 7.12
N ARG A 23 -4.88 -5.99 7.52
CA ARG A 23 -4.49 -4.92 8.46
C ARG A 23 -4.84 -3.53 7.95
N LEU A 24 -4.61 -3.26 6.66
CA LEU A 24 -5.01 -1.97 6.07
C LEU A 24 -6.53 -1.81 6.01
N ALA A 25 -7.30 -2.88 5.82
CA ALA A 25 -8.76 -2.79 5.84
C ALA A 25 -9.30 -2.59 7.26
N GLU A 26 -8.73 -3.29 8.24
CA GLU A 26 -9.20 -3.30 9.63
C GLU A 26 -8.72 -2.06 10.39
N ASP A 27 -7.44 -1.68 10.29
CA ASP A 27 -6.81 -0.75 11.22
C ASP A 27 -6.47 0.63 10.63
N LEU A 28 -6.59 0.83 9.31
CA LEU A 28 -6.24 2.12 8.66
C LEU A 28 -7.01 3.30 9.27
N HIS A 29 -8.27 3.09 9.67
CA HIS A 29 -9.10 4.12 10.30
C HIS A 29 -8.53 4.63 11.64
N GLN A 30 -7.67 3.86 12.31
CA GLN A 30 -7.04 4.24 13.57
C GLN A 30 -5.87 5.21 13.36
N VAL A 31 -5.19 5.09 12.21
CA VAL A 31 -4.00 5.90 11.88
C VAL A 31 -4.28 7.03 10.89
N ASP A 32 -5.46 7.03 10.28
CA ASP A 32 -5.96 8.07 9.38
C ASP A 32 -7.20 8.77 9.98
N PRO A 33 -7.03 9.55 11.07
CA PRO A 33 -8.14 10.20 11.77
C PRO A 33 -8.87 11.21 10.89
N HIS A 34 -8.18 11.76 9.88
CA HIS A 34 -8.74 12.74 8.95
C HIS A 34 -9.34 12.12 7.69
N ARG A 35 -9.36 10.78 7.57
CA ARG A 35 -9.92 10.03 6.43
C ARG A 35 -9.36 10.49 5.08
N ARG A 36 -8.06 10.75 5.04
CA ARG A 36 -7.36 11.19 3.83
C ARG A 36 -7.05 10.03 2.91
N LEU A 37 -6.81 8.85 3.47
CA LEU A 37 -6.57 7.59 2.77
C LEU A 37 -7.79 6.66 2.80
N VAL A 38 -8.52 6.61 3.91
CA VAL A 38 -9.75 5.81 4.04
C VAL A 38 -10.76 6.24 2.99
N GLY A 39 -11.28 5.27 2.24
CA GLY A 39 -12.23 5.51 1.15
C GLY A 39 -11.61 6.02 -0.15
N ARG A 40 -10.28 6.17 -0.23
CA ARG A 40 -9.60 6.50 -1.47
C ARG A 40 -9.39 5.27 -2.34
N PRO A 41 -9.34 5.44 -3.68
CA PRO A 41 -8.94 4.36 -4.57
C PRO A 41 -7.57 3.83 -4.18
N VAL A 42 -7.49 2.53 -3.90
CA VAL A 42 -6.26 1.82 -3.55
C VAL A 42 -6.02 0.66 -4.52
N SER A 43 -4.78 0.51 -4.95
CA SER A 43 -4.34 -0.60 -5.81
C SER A 43 -3.17 -1.33 -5.18
N PHE A 44 -3.16 -2.66 -5.31
CA PHE A 44 -2.09 -3.54 -4.86
C PHE A 44 -1.45 -4.18 -6.09
N HIS A 45 -0.14 -4.02 -6.24
CA HIS A 45 0.63 -4.60 -7.34
C HIS A 45 1.81 -5.39 -6.79
N ILE A 46 2.10 -6.53 -7.42
CA ILE A 46 3.28 -7.33 -7.07
C ILE A 46 4.34 -7.11 -8.14
N ILE A 47 5.54 -6.73 -7.70
CA ILE A 47 6.68 -6.47 -8.56
C ILE A 47 7.75 -7.52 -8.29
N GLY A 48 8.19 -8.18 -9.36
CA GLY A 48 9.27 -9.17 -9.31
C GLY A 48 9.00 -10.37 -8.39
N GLY A 49 7.74 -10.59 -7.97
CA GLY A 49 7.37 -11.69 -7.09
C GLY A 49 7.86 -11.58 -5.65
N HIS A 50 8.45 -10.46 -5.22
CA HIS A 50 9.01 -10.31 -3.86
C HIS A 50 8.76 -8.92 -3.26
N THR A 51 8.05 -8.05 -3.97
CA THR A 51 7.71 -6.70 -3.51
C THR A 51 6.25 -6.42 -3.81
N CYS A 52 5.54 -5.84 -2.85
CA CYS A 52 4.19 -5.31 -3.03
C CYS A 52 4.22 -3.78 -3.04
N GLU A 53 3.61 -3.18 -4.06
CA GLU A 53 3.26 -1.78 -4.08
C GLU A 53 1.80 -1.58 -3.69
N VAL A 54 1.55 -0.67 -2.75
CA VAL A 54 0.23 -0.18 -2.38
C VAL A 54 0.14 1.27 -2.81
N VAL A 55 -0.82 1.59 -3.69
CA VAL A 55 -0.94 2.93 -4.29
C VAL A 55 -2.31 3.50 -3.96
N TYR A 56 -2.33 4.56 -3.15
CA TYR A 56 -3.50 5.39 -2.92
C TYR A 56 -3.49 6.56 -3.91
N ARG A 57 -4.61 6.77 -4.60
CA ARG A 57 -4.81 7.88 -5.54
C ARG A 57 -5.82 8.89 -4.99
N GLU A 58 -5.86 10.06 -5.62
CA GLU A 58 -6.82 11.13 -5.30
C GLU A 58 -6.75 11.57 -3.82
N VAL A 59 -5.56 11.49 -3.22
CA VAL A 59 -5.35 11.85 -1.82
C VAL A 59 -5.25 13.38 -1.73
N PRO A 60 -6.15 14.08 -1.02
CA PRO A 60 -6.19 15.55 -1.05
C PRO A 60 -4.96 16.19 -0.39
N ARG A 61 -4.49 15.58 0.69
CA ARG A 61 -3.26 15.94 1.41
C ARG A 61 -2.89 14.77 2.30
N ILE A 62 -1.64 14.70 2.75
CA ILE A 62 -1.21 13.73 3.73
C ILE A 62 -0.11 14.34 4.60
N ASP A 63 -0.10 14.03 5.89
CA ASP A 63 0.96 14.44 6.80
C ASP A 63 1.83 13.26 7.24
N GLU A 64 2.96 13.58 7.86
CA GLU A 64 3.96 12.60 8.24
C GLU A 64 3.44 11.61 9.29
N ASN A 65 2.54 12.04 10.19
CA ASN A 65 2.00 11.16 11.22
C ASN A 65 1.08 10.09 10.61
N GLU A 66 0.24 10.47 9.66
CA GLU A 66 -0.59 9.53 8.87
C GLU A 66 0.31 8.52 8.14
N LEU A 67 1.37 8.98 7.47
CA LEU A 67 2.33 8.10 6.78
C LEU A 67 3.04 7.13 7.74
N LEU A 68 3.52 7.62 8.88
CA LEU A 68 4.20 6.82 9.89
C LEU A 68 3.24 5.79 10.52
N GLY A 69 1.98 6.17 10.74
CA GLY A 69 0.95 5.26 11.21
C GLY A 69 0.70 4.11 10.24
N VAL A 70 0.54 4.41 8.95
CA VAL A 70 0.38 3.38 7.91
C VAL A 70 1.61 2.47 7.81
N LYS A 71 2.83 3.03 7.86
CA LYS A 71 4.06 2.22 7.90
C LYS A 71 4.08 1.26 9.09
N ARG A 72 3.61 1.68 10.26
CA ARG A 72 3.53 0.82 11.46
C ARG A 72 2.52 -0.32 11.29
N LEU A 73 1.40 -0.10 10.59
CA LEU A 73 0.43 -1.15 10.28
C LEU A 73 0.99 -2.19 9.31
N ILE A 74 1.72 -1.74 8.30
CA ILE A 74 2.30 -2.60 7.26
C ILE A 74 3.49 -3.40 7.79
N GLY A 75 4.43 -2.75 8.48
CA GLY A 75 5.68 -3.34 8.94
C GLY A 75 6.89 -2.40 8.77
N GLN A 76 7.95 -2.64 9.54
CA GLN A 76 9.09 -1.72 9.64
C GLN A 76 9.89 -1.54 8.35
N GLU A 77 9.96 -2.57 7.50
CA GLU A 77 10.60 -2.48 6.19
C GLU A 77 9.57 -1.98 5.16
N CYS A 78 9.30 -0.67 5.13
CA CYS A 78 8.39 -0.08 4.15
C CYS A 78 8.89 1.29 3.68
N PHE A 79 9.01 1.46 2.37
CA PHE A 79 9.33 2.75 1.75
C PHE A 79 8.04 3.45 1.36
N CYS A 80 7.94 4.76 1.61
CA CYS A 80 6.82 5.56 1.11
C CYS A 80 7.32 6.67 0.20
N SER A 81 6.54 6.97 -0.84
CA SER A 81 6.74 8.14 -1.68
C SER A 81 5.40 8.85 -1.87
N VAL A 82 5.43 10.18 -1.78
CA VAL A 82 4.27 11.04 -2.05
C VAL A 82 4.61 11.87 -3.29
N THR A 83 3.77 11.81 -4.30
CA THR A 83 3.97 12.55 -5.55
C THR A 83 2.70 13.31 -5.91
N PRO A 84 2.78 14.54 -6.45
CA PRO A 84 1.61 15.21 -7.02
C PRO A 84 0.97 14.33 -8.11
N HIS A 85 -0.34 14.15 -8.03
CA HIS A 85 -1.13 13.52 -9.09
C HIS A 85 -1.79 14.58 -9.97
N THR A 86 -2.38 15.60 -9.34
CA THR A 86 -2.91 16.81 -9.97
C THR A 86 -2.49 18.05 -9.16
N ALA A 87 -2.95 19.24 -9.54
CA ALA A 87 -2.74 20.45 -8.74
C ALA A 87 -3.35 20.38 -7.33
N GLU A 88 -4.34 19.49 -7.11
CA GLU A 88 -5.14 19.41 -5.89
C GLU A 88 -5.06 18.03 -5.20
N THR A 89 -4.41 17.04 -5.83
CA THR A 89 -4.36 15.68 -5.30
C THR A 89 -2.98 15.06 -5.40
N LEU A 90 -2.72 14.11 -4.53
CA LEU A 90 -1.49 13.36 -4.37
C LEU A 90 -1.72 11.88 -4.68
N THR A 91 -0.65 11.23 -5.11
CA THR A 91 -0.50 9.78 -5.08
C THR A 91 0.42 9.43 -3.93
N VAL A 92 -0.06 8.55 -3.04
CA VAL A 92 0.73 8.01 -1.94
C VAL A 92 1.02 6.56 -2.24
N ARG A 93 2.29 6.22 -2.40
CA ARG A 93 2.75 4.87 -2.71
C ARG A 93 3.58 4.32 -1.57
N PHE A 94 3.25 3.11 -1.14
CA PHE A 94 4.04 2.29 -0.22
C PHE A 94 4.64 1.12 -0.98
N VAL A 95 5.93 0.87 -0.78
CA VAL A 95 6.67 -0.24 -1.36
C VAL A 95 7.12 -1.14 -0.21
N ILE A 96 6.69 -2.39 -0.27
CA ILE A 96 6.74 -3.35 0.82
C ILE A 96 7.48 -4.59 0.32
N PRO A 97 8.68 -4.90 0.81
CA PRO A 97 9.34 -6.14 0.50
C PRO A 97 8.55 -7.29 1.14
N LEU A 98 8.09 -8.21 0.31
CA LEU A 98 7.52 -9.49 0.71
C LEU A 98 8.66 -10.51 0.84
N LYS A 99 9.66 -10.24 1.68
CA LYS A 99 10.70 -11.25 1.96
C LYS A 99 10.04 -12.42 2.68
N SER A 100 10.38 -13.66 2.32
CA SER A 100 9.97 -14.86 3.07
C SER A 100 10.64 -14.93 4.43
#